data_AF-A0AAV9QWI8-F1
#
_entry.id   AF-A0AAV9QWI8-F1
#
_cell.length_a   1.000
_cell.length_b   1.000
_cell.length_c   1.000
_cell.angle_alpha   90.00
_cell.angle_beta   90.00
_cell.angle_gamma   90.00
#
_symmetry.space_group_name_H-M   'P 1'
#
loop_
_entity.id
_entity.type
_entity.pdbx_description
1 polymer ?
#
loop_
_entity_poly.entity_id
_entity_poly.type
_entity_poly.pdbx_seq_one_letter_code
_entity_poly.pdbx_strand_id
1 'polypeptide(L)'
;MNQLSGILDRSHSYWPGHIQSLLYCSENNQIGTFSEELHSCSCRYEHSPCQLPPPCSVGEGSACAACASDNHTRCGSCNPGFALTQGACRPMVADSTENYLGFETDLQDLELGYLLQRADRRLEVHAIFISNDMRLNSWFDPSWRKRMLLTLKSNKYKTNMVHMLLGISLQVCLTKNSTLEPALTLYINPFGGSHSESWYIPVNENGFPDWKATKLDLPFECYNWTLTLGNKWKTFFETIHIYLRSRIKTQDGANDSVYYEPAEMTDPAQSLGYMKINSIQVFGYSMHFDPEAIRDLILQLDYPYTQGSQDTAILQLLEIRDRVNRLSPPGQQKMDLFACLLRHRLKLTPSEVIRIFASLQAFIARLPNSVDYETTKLCS
;
A
#
# COMPACT_ATOMS: atom_id res chain seq x y z
N MET A 1 -61.35 5.49 45.29
CA MET A 1 -60.57 6.74 45.43
C MET A 1 -59.25 6.39 46.10
N ASN A 2 -58.15 6.35 45.35
CA ASN A 2 -56.73 6.35 45.79
C ASN A 2 -55.79 5.66 44.77
N GLN A 3 -55.97 5.92 43.47
CA GLN A 3 -54.98 5.60 42.43
C GLN A 3 -54.84 6.71 41.37
N LEU A 4 -55.37 7.91 41.67
CA LEU A 4 -55.25 9.11 40.81
C LEU A 4 -54.35 10.18 41.42
N SER A 5 -53.77 9.94 42.60
CA SER A 5 -52.96 10.88 43.37
C SER A 5 -51.44 10.69 43.16
N GLY A 6 -51.02 10.33 41.96
CA GLY A 6 -49.59 10.16 41.61
C GLY A 6 -49.20 10.66 40.22
N ILE A 7 -50.14 11.32 39.52
CA ILE A 7 -49.97 11.78 38.14
C ILE A 7 -49.63 13.28 38.08
N LEU A 8 -49.90 14.04 39.14
CA LEU A 8 -49.82 15.50 39.16
C LEU A 8 -48.47 16.10 39.59
N ASP A 9 -47.47 15.29 39.92
CA ASP A 9 -46.16 15.77 40.37
C ASP A 9 -45.01 15.05 39.65
N ARG A 10 -45.10 14.99 38.32
CA ARG A 10 -44.03 14.45 37.46
C ARG A 10 -43.47 15.58 36.60
N SER A 11 -42.15 15.71 36.61
CA SER A 11 -41.37 16.61 35.76
C SER A 11 -41.91 16.62 34.33
N HIS A 12 -41.98 17.78 33.68
CA HIS A 12 -42.37 17.92 32.27
C HIS A 12 -41.55 17.02 31.32
N SER A 13 -40.32 16.63 31.70
CA SER A 13 -39.46 15.70 30.96
C SER A 13 -39.86 14.22 31.07
N TYR A 14 -40.71 13.85 32.02
CA TYR A 14 -41.15 12.46 32.22
C TYR A 14 -42.08 11.97 31.11
N TRP A 15 -43.01 12.82 30.69
CA TRP A 15 -44.06 12.45 29.73
C TRP A 15 -43.53 12.13 28.33
N PRO A 16 -42.59 12.89 27.74
CA PRO A 16 -41.98 12.54 26.46
C PRO A 16 -41.31 11.17 26.47
N GLY A 17 -40.48 10.89 27.48
CA GLY A 17 -39.80 9.60 27.61
C GLY A 17 -40.77 8.43 27.84
N HIS A 18 -41.86 8.66 28.58
CA HIS A 18 -42.91 7.66 28.78
C HIS A 18 -43.69 7.36 27.49
N ILE A 19 -44.02 8.39 26.70
CA ILE A 19 -44.70 8.24 25.40
C ILE A 19 -43.80 7.50 24.41
N GLN A 20 -42.52 7.85 24.31
CA GLN A 20 -41.56 7.15 23.45
C GLN A 20 -41.37 5.68 23.86
N SER A 21 -41.33 5.42 25.17
CA SER A 21 -41.27 4.05 25.69
C SER A 21 -42.51 3.23 25.33
N LEU A 22 -43.71 3.84 25.34
CA LEU A 22 -44.94 3.19 24.88
C LEU A 22 -44.95 2.93 23.37
N LEU A 23 -44.40 3.84 22.57
CA LEU A 23 -44.37 3.73 21.11
C LEU A 23 -43.30 2.76 20.59
N TYR A 24 -42.12 2.73 21.22
CA TYR A 24 -40.96 2.01 20.70
C TYR A 24 -40.55 0.81 21.55
N CYS A 25 -40.98 0.73 22.81
CA CYS A 25 -40.54 -0.28 23.77
C CYS A 25 -41.72 -1.06 24.37
N SER A 26 -42.73 -1.43 23.57
CA SER A 26 -43.95 -2.11 24.03
C SER A 26 -44.23 -3.45 23.34
N GLU A 27 -43.24 -4.01 22.62
CA GLU A 27 -43.40 -5.31 21.97
C GLU A 27 -43.72 -6.40 23.01
N ASN A 28 -44.60 -7.35 22.66
CA ASN A 28 -45.01 -8.46 23.52
C ASN A 28 -45.69 -8.06 24.86
N ASN A 29 -46.38 -6.91 24.92
CA ASN A 29 -47.04 -6.38 26.12
C ASN A 29 -46.08 -6.06 27.29
N GLN A 30 -44.78 -5.91 27.02
CA GLN A 30 -43.80 -5.51 28.03
C GLN A 30 -43.34 -4.08 27.75
N ILE A 31 -43.52 -3.18 28.72
CA ILE A 31 -43.06 -1.79 28.59
C ILE A 31 -41.62 -1.69 29.10
N GLY A 32 -40.68 -1.46 28.19
CA GLY A 32 -39.29 -1.09 28.47
C GLY A 32 -39.10 0.42 28.63
N THR A 33 -37.85 0.85 28.79
CA THR A 33 -37.49 2.29 28.83
C THR A 33 -36.71 2.64 27.57
N PHE A 34 -37.18 3.63 26.83
CA PHE A 34 -36.52 4.15 25.63
C PHE A 34 -35.35 5.06 26.00
N SER A 35 -34.19 4.86 25.37
CA SER A 35 -33.04 5.77 25.42
C SER A 35 -32.98 6.58 24.12
N GLU A 36 -33.12 7.91 24.21
CA GLU A 36 -32.99 8.80 23.05
C GLU A 36 -31.55 8.80 22.48
N GLU A 37 -30.52 8.74 23.33
CA GLU A 37 -29.12 8.76 22.89
C GLU A 37 -28.76 7.53 22.05
N LEU A 38 -29.23 6.34 22.47
CA LEU A 38 -28.91 5.08 21.82
C LEU A 38 -29.99 4.61 20.83
N HIS A 39 -31.11 5.33 20.72
CA HIS A 39 -32.30 4.94 19.95
C HIS A 39 -32.71 3.47 20.19
N SER A 40 -32.60 3.01 21.43
CA SER A 40 -32.80 1.61 21.81
C SER A 40 -33.63 1.47 23.07
N CYS A 41 -34.21 0.29 23.24
CA CYS A 41 -35.03 -0.03 24.40
C CYS A 41 -34.25 -0.86 25.41
N SER A 42 -34.33 -0.46 26.67
CA SER A 42 -33.95 -1.30 27.80
C SER A 42 -35.17 -2.10 28.27
N CYS A 43 -35.15 -3.40 28.00
CA CYS A 43 -36.23 -4.32 28.37
C CYS A 43 -36.03 -4.83 29.80
N ARG A 44 -37.13 -5.06 30.53
CA ARG A 44 -37.08 -5.59 31.91
C ARG A 44 -36.65 -7.06 31.98
N TYR A 45 -36.80 -7.80 30.89
CA TYR A 45 -36.45 -9.21 30.79
C TYR A 45 -35.49 -9.39 29.60
N GLU A 46 -34.27 -9.90 29.86
CA GLU A 46 -33.22 -10.05 28.84
C GLU A 46 -33.58 -11.04 27.70
N HIS A 47 -34.58 -11.92 27.92
CA HIS A 47 -34.90 -13.01 27.00
C HIS A 47 -36.05 -12.72 26.03
N SER A 48 -36.69 -11.54 26.10
CA SER A 48 -37.74 -11.15 25.16
C SER A 48 -37.47 -9.74 24.64
N PRO A 49 -37.32 -9.55 23.30
CA PRO A 49 -37.27 -8.19 22.75
C PRO A 49 -38.61 -7.50 23.06
N CYS A 50 -38.51 -6.31 23.64
CA CYS A 50 -39.61 -5.37 23.85
C CYS A 50 -39.56 -4.22 22.83
N GLN A 51 -38.57 -4.23 21.93
CA GLN A 51 -38.26 -3.13 21.01
C GLN A 51 -39.01 -3.30 19.68
N LEU A 52 -39.90 -2.35 19.40
CA LEU A 52 -40.49 -2.18 18.08
C LEU A 52 -39.46 -1.55 17.12
N PRO A 53 -39.56 -1.81 15.80
CA PRO A 53 -38.69 -1.16 14.82
C PRO A 53 -38.82 0.36 14.92
N PRO A 54 -37.73 1.10 15.19
CA PRO A 54 -37.79 2.55 15.27
C PRO A 54 -38.16 3.14 13.90
N PRO A 55 -38.78 4.32 13.86
CA PRO A 55 -39.04 5.02 12.61
C PRO A 55 -37.71 5.31 11.92
N CYS A 56 -37.73 5.27 10.59
CA CYS A 56 -36.60 5.64 9.77
C CYS A 56 -36.18 7.07 10.12
N SER A 57 -34.90 7.25 10.38
CA SER A 57 -34.28 8.53 10.67
C SER A 57 -33.51 9.01 9.43
N VAL A 58 -33.66 10.30 9.13
CA VAL A 58 -32.98 10.97 8.02
C VAL A 58 -32.14 12.10 8.61
N GLY A 59 -30.92 12.24 8.13
CA GLY A 59 -29.99 13.30 8.54
C GLY A 59 -28.60 13.12 7.94
N GLU A 60 -27.77 14.17 8.02
CA GLU A 60 -26.36 14.09 7.64
C GLU A 60 -25.65 13.04 8.51
N GLY A 61 -25.01 12.05 7.86
CA GLY A 61 -24.32 10.93 8.54
C GLY A 61 -25.20 9.73 8.93
N SER A 62 -26.52 9.81 8.76
CA SER A 62 -27.41 8.63 8.85
C SER A 62 -27.27 7.75 7.60
N ALA A 63 -27.61 6.46 7.68
CA ALA A 63 -27.55 5.58 6.51
C ALA A 63 -28.67 5.87 5.49
N CYS A 64 -29.79 6.43 5.94
CA CYS A 64 -31.01 6.60 5.14
C CYS A 64 -31.18 8.05 4.66
N ALA A 65 -31.33 8.20 3.34
CA ALA A 65 -31.56 9.49 2.69
C ALA A 65 -33.05 9.87 2.69
N ALA A 66 -33.94 8.89 2.56
CA ALA A 66 -35.37 9.07 2.68
C ALA A 66 -36.03 7.83 3.26
N CYS A 67 -37.13 8.04 3.98
CA CYS A 67 -37.96 6.95 4.48
C CYS A 67 -38.94 6.47 3.42
N ALA A 68 -39.28 5.19 3.46
CA ALA A 68 -40.21 4.60 2.51
C ALA A 68 -41.63 5.14 2.77
N SER A 69 -42.39 5.42 1.71
CA SER A 69 -43.73 6.00 1.79
C SER A 69 -44.79 4.99 2.25
N ASP A 70 -44.53 3.70 2.05
CA ASP A 70 -45.39 2.58 2.42
C ASP A 70 -45.14 2.08 3.86
N ASN A 71 -43.90 2.20 4.34
CA ASN A 71 -43.54 1.81 5.70
C ASN A 71 -42.48 2.74 6.29
N HIS A 72 -42.90 3.63 7.19
CA HIS A 72 -42.03 4.60 7.85
C HIS A 72 -40.96 3.99 8.77
N THR A 73 -40.96 2.67 9.02
CA THR A 73 -39.84 1.98 9.71
C THR A 73 -38.75 1.51 8.75
N ARG A 74 -38.92 1.73 7.45
CA ARG A 74 -37.98 1.34 6.39
C ARG A 74 -37.44 2.56 5.68
N CYS A 75 -36.25 2.40 5.13
CA CYS A 75 -35.64 3.39 4.27
C CYS A 75 -36.11 3.17 2.82
N GLY A 76 -36.49 4.26 2.16
CA GLY A 76 -36.87 4.29 0.75
C GLY A 76 -35.68 4.60 -0.16
N SER A 77 -34.67 5.31 0.35
CA SER A 77 -33.40 5.55 -0.32
C SER A 77 -32.26 5.73 0.70
N CYS A 78 -31.03 5.53 0.26
CA CYS A 78 -29.85 5.56 1.10
C CYS A 78 -28.93 6.72 0.76
N ASN A 79 -28.17 7.19 1.76
CA ASN A 79 -27.12 8.17 1.53
C ASN A 79 -25.97 7.55 0.72
N PRO A 80 -25.16 8.36 0.02
CA PRO A 80 -23.99 7.87 -0.72
C PRO A 80 -23.09 6.97 0.14
N GLY A 81 -22.63 5.86 -0.43
CA GLY A 81 -21.87 4.84 0.30
C GLY A 81 -22.72 3.83 1.07
N PHE A 82 -24.05 3.85 0.92
CA PHE A 82 -24.96 2.85 1.46
C PHE A 82 -25.91 2.31 0.38
N ALA A 83 -26.16 1.00 0.40
CA ALA A 83 -27.09 0.32 -0.50
C ALA A 83 -28.35 -0.12 0.24
N LEU A 84 -29.50 0.07 -0.40
CA LEU A 84 -30.78 -0.33 0.17
C LEU A 84 -30.96 -1.85 0.06
N THR A 85 -30.95 -2.53 1.20
CA THR A 85 -31.16 -3.98 1.29
C THR A 85 -32.34 -4.25 2.21
N GLN A 86 -33.43 -4.80 1.66
CA GLN A 86 -34.63 -5.18 2.44
C GLN A 86 -35.21 -4.05 3.31
N GLY A 87 -35.17 -2.80 2.83
CA GLY A 87 -35.70 -1.65 3.57
C GLY A 87 -34.76 -1.07 4.63
N ALA A 88 -33.50 -1.53 4.68
CA ALA A 88 -32.45 -0.94 5.51
C ALA A 88 -31.24 -0.55 4.65
N CYS A 89 -30.63 0.59 4.96
CA CYS A 89 -29.42 1.04 4.29
C CYS A 89 -28.20 0.41 4.95
N ARG A 90 -27.44 -0.39 4.19
CA ARG A 90 -26.21 -1.03 4.65
C ARG A 90 -25.00 -0.36 3.97
N PRO A 91 -23.85 -0.21 4.65
CA PRO A 91 -22.65 0.31 4.02
C PRO A 91 -22.32 -0.48 2.76
N MET A 92 -22.08 0.22 1.66
CA MET A 92 -21.54 -0.38 0.45
C MET A 92 -20.10 -0.77 0.73
N VAL A 93 -19.80 -2.04 0.54
CA VAL A 93 -18.44 -2.57 0.57
C VAL A 93 -18.06 -2.83 -0.88
N ALA A 94 -16.85 -2.45 -1.27
CA ALA A 94 -16.33 -2.81 -2.57
C ALA A 94 -16.24 -4.34 -2.69
N ASP A 95 -16.58 -4.87 -3.86
CA ASP A 95 -16.37 -6.28 -4.15
C ASP A 95 -14.85 -6.59 -4.18
N SER A 96 -14.49 -7.85 -3.98
CA SER A 96 -13.08 -8.29 -3.93
C SER A 96 -12.28 -7.72 -5.12
N THR A 97 -11.20 -7.01 -4.80
CA THR A 97 -10.32 -6.41 -5.80
C THR A 97 -9.30 -7.39 -6.41
N GLU A 98 -9.40 -8.69 -6.10
CA GLU A 98 -8.52 -9.75 -6.63
C GLU A 98 -8.54 -9.86 -8.15
N ASN A 99 -9.67 -9.57 -8.79
CA ASN A 99 -9.81 -9.56 -10.25
C ASN A 99 -8.97 -8.44 -10.91
N TYR A 100 -8.56 -7.42 -10.16
CA TYR A 100 -7.75 -6.30 -10.65
C TYR A 100 -6.28 -6.45 -10.26
N LEU A 101 -6.03 -6.81 -8.99
CA LEU A 101 -4.68 -6.95 -8.42
C LEU A 101 -4.66 -7.99 -7.29
N GLY A 102 -3.98 -9.12 -7.53
CA GLY A 102 -3.93 -10.24 -6.58
C GLY A 102 -2.81 -10.10 -5.55
N PHE A 103 -3.13 -9.78 -4.29
CA PHE A 103 -2.14 -9.60 -3.22
C PHE A 103 -1.89 -10.86 -2.35
N GLU A 104 -2.43 -12.02 -2.74
CA GLU A 104 -2.36 -13.26 -1.96
C GLU A 104 -0.96 -13.89 -1.96
N THR A 105 -0.10 -13.44 -1.06
CA THR A 105 1.04 -14.24 -0.60
C THR A 105 1.30 -13.95 0.89
N ASP A 106 0.69 -14.73 1.76
CA ASP A 106 0.95 -14.73 3.20
C ASP A 106 2.13 -15.66 3.53
N LEU A 107 3.33 -15.27 3.09
CA LEU A 107 4.56 -15.85 3.65
C LEU A 107 4.80 -15.21 5.01
N GLN A 108 4.71 -16.01 6.09
CA GLN A 108 5.05 -15.56 7.44
C GLN A 108 6.51 -15.09 7.48
N ASP A 109 6.80 -14.05 8.27
CA ASP A 109 8.12 -13.41 8.30
C ASP A 109 9.27 -14.37 8.62
N LEU A 110 9.03 -15.38 9.45
CA LEU A 110 10.05 -16.37 9.82
C LEU A 110 10.40 -17.27 8.63
N GLU A 111 9.40 -17.77 7.91
CA GLU A 111 9.61 -18.58 6.71
C GLU A 111 10.28 -17.73 5.63
N LEU A 112 9.78 -16.53 5.39
CA LEU A 112 10.35 -15.62 4.41
C LEU A 112 11.83 -15.30 4.72
N GLY A 113 12.14 -15.01 5.98
CA GLY A 113 13.52 -14.76 6.43
C GLY A 113 14.44 -15.95 6.16
N TYR A 114 13.97 -17.18 6.43
CA TYR A 114 14.71 -18.40 6.16
C TYR A 114 14.96 -18.62 4.65
N LEU A 115 13.94 -18.43 3.83
CA LEU A 115 14.03 -18.57 2.38
C LEU A 115 14.95 -17.53 1.75
N LEU A 116 14.87 -16.27 2.20
CA LEU A 116 15.75 -15.19 1.76
C LEU A 116 17.20 -15.45 2.18
N GLN A 117 17.43 -15.95 3.39
CA GLN A 117 18.78 -16.30 3.86
C GLN A 117 19.40 -17.43 3.04
N ARG A 118 18.59 -18.38 2.56
CA ARG A 118 19.04 -19.48 1.71
C ARG A 118 19.08 -19.15 0.22
N ALA A 119 18.70 -17.93 -0.17
CA ALA A 119 18.56 -17.54 -1.57
C ALA A 119 17.72 -18.57 -2.37
N ASP A 120 16.59 -19.00 -1.80
CA ASP A 120 15.73 -20.01 -2.41
C ASP A 120 15.18 -19.51 -3.76
N ARG A 121 15.37 -20.32 -4.81
CA ARG A 121 14.96 -19.98 -6.18
C ARG A 121 13.46 -19.76 -6.35
N ARG A 122 12.63 -20.26 -5.42
CA ARG A 122 11.18 -20.02 -5.43
C ARG A 122 10.83 -18.54 -5.21
N LEU A 123 11.70 -17.79 -4.55
CA LEU A 123 11.56 -16.35 -4.36
C LEU A 123 12.23 -15.55 -5.48
N GLU A 124 12.86 -16.20 -6.47
CA GLU A 124 13.57 -15.47 -7.52
C GLU A 124 12.59 -14.85 -8.52
N VAL A 125 12.62 -13.52 -8.61
CA VAL A 125 11.89 -12.78 -9.64
C VAL A 125 12.85 -12.49 -10.78
N HIS A 126 12.46 -12.90 -11.98
CA HIS A 126 13.27 -12.65 -13.17
C HIS A 126 13.43 -11.14 -13.41
N ALA A 127 14.68 -10.67 -13.42
CA ALA A 127 15.02 -9.30 -13.74
C ALA A 127 16.18 -9.26 -14.74
N ILE A 128 16.04 -8.42 -15.77
CA ILE A 128 17.02 -8.29 -16.84
C ILE A 128 18.03 -7.23 -16.46
N PHE A 129 19.30 -7.60 -16.42
CA PHE A 129 20.40 -6.68 -16.20
C PHE A 129 20.71 -5.83 -17.43
N ILE A 130 20.82 -4.53 -17.22
CA ILE A 130 21.14 -3.51 -18.22
C ILE A 130 22.15 -2.54 -17.61
N SER A 131 23.34 -2.44 -18.19
CA SER A 131 24.33 -1.42 -17.84
C SER A 131 25.17 -1.07 -19.05
N ASN A 132 25.50 0.21 -19.18
CA ASN A 132 26.46 0.71 -20.16
C ASN A 132 27.89 0.77 -19.59
N ASP A 133 28.04 0.69 -18.27
CA ASP A 133 29.31 0.86 -17.58
C ASP A 133 30.06 -0.47 -17.42
N MET A 134 29.34 -1.59 -17.27
CA MET A 134 29.97 -2.90 -17.11
C MET A 134 29.09 -4.05 -17.62
N ARG A 135 29.71 -5.20 -17.83
CA ARG A 135 29.03 -6.46 -18.16
C ARG A 135 29.19 -7.44 -17.00
N LEU A 136 28.14 -8.19 -16.71
CA LEU A 136 28.21 -9.28 -15.73
C LEU A 136 29.32 -10.27 -16.10
N ASN A 137 29.92 -10.86 -15.08
CA ASN A 137 31.02 -11.81 -15.16
C ASN A 137 32.26 -11.29 -15.92
N SER A 138 32.44 -9.97 -16.01
CA SER A 138 33.62 -9.33 -16.60
C SER A 138 34.34 -8.49 -15.55
N TRP A 139 35.68 -8.57 -15.52
CA TRP A 139 36.48 -7.68 -14.68
C TRP A 139 36.49 -6.27 -15.25
N PHE A 140 36.37 -5.28 -14.38
CA PHE A 140 36.43 -3.87 -14.73
C PHE A 140 37.21 -3.09 -13.66
N ASP A 141 37.77 -1.95 -14.05
CA ASP A 141 38.46 -1.04 -13.15
C ASP A 141 37.45 -0.02 -12.60
N PRO A 142 37.11 -0.05 -11.30
CA PRO A 142 36.16 0.88 -10.73
C PRO A 142 36.71 2.31 -10.59
N SER A 143 38.00 2.54 -10.79
CA SER A 143 38.60 3.88 -10.74
C SER A 143 38.22 4.73 -11.97
N TRP A 144 37.86 4.10 -13.09
CA TRP A 144 37.60 4.83 -14.34
C TRP A 144 36.34 5.70 -14.28
N ARG A 145 35.38 5.36 -13.40
CA ARG A 145 34.16 6.15 -13.19
C ARG A 145 33.80 6.24 -11.72
N LYS A 146 33.62 7.48 -11.23
CA LYS A 146 33.21 7.77 -9.84
C LYS A 146 31.87 7.12 -9.43
N ARG A 147 30.97 6.85 -10.39
CA ARG A 147 29.65 6.26 -10.16
C ARG A 147 29.25 5.43 -11.37
N MET A 148 29.05 4.13 -11.18
CA MET A 148 28.50 3.24 -12.21
C MET A 148 27.02 3.02 -11.95
N LEU A 149 26.21 3.00 -13.00
CA LEU A 149 24.78 2.71 -12.93
C LEU A 149 24.50 1.31 -13.48
N LEU A 150 23.93 0.48 -12.61
CA LEU A 150 23.41 -0.84 -12.96
C LEU A 150 21.90 -0.77 -12.89
N THR A 151 21.22 -1.29 -13.91
CA THR A 151 19.75 -1.27 -13.96
C THR A 151 19.24 -2.70 -14.09
N LEU A 152 18.24 -3.06 -13.27
CA LEU A 152 17.50 -4.30 -13.40
C LEU A 152 16.07 -3.96 -13.81
N LYS A 153 15.52 -4.65 -14.81
CA LYS A 153 14.12 -4.48 -15.23
C LYS A 153 13.36 -5.79 -15.12
N SER A 154 12.26 -5.81 -14.37
CA SER A 154 11.43 -7.01 -14.21
C SER A 154 10.50 -7.25 -15.41
N ASN A 155 10.02 -6.18 -16.04
CA ASN A 155 8.90 -6.29 -16.98
C ASN A 155 9.22 -5.89 -18.42
N LYS A 156 10.07 -6.67 -19.11
CA LYS A 156 10.25 -6.51 -20.57
C LYS A 156 9.22 -7.30 -21.39
N TYR A 157 8.59 -8.31 -20.80
CA TYR A 157 7.79 -9.31 -21.56
C TYR A 157 6.45 -9.72 -20.92
N LYS A 158 6.10 -9.27 -19.70
CA LYS A 158 4.90 -9.72 -18.96
C LYS A 158 4.10 -8.55 -18.37
N THR A 159 3.47 -7.76 -19.22
CA THR A 159 2.73 -6.52 -18.85
C THR A 159 1.51 -6.76 -17.96
N ASN A 160 1.09 -8.00 -17.75
CA ASN A 160 0.00 -8.39 -16.86
C ASN A 160 0.46 -8.82 -15.46
N MET A 161 1.73 -8.57 -15.12
CA MET A 161 2.30 -8.83 -13.80
C MET A 161 2.92 -7.57 -13.22
N VAL A 162 2.74 -7.39 -11.92
CA VAL A 162 3.52 -6.44 -11.10
C VAL A 162 4.33 -7.23 -10.08
N HIS A 163 5.48 -6.69 -9.67
CA HIS A 163 6.44 -7.45 -8.87
C HIS A 163 6.70 -6.76 -7.54
N MET A 164 6.81 -7.56 -6.49
CA MET A 164 7.16 -7.13 -5.15
C MET A 164 8.60 -7.50 -4.84
N LEU A 165 9.40 -6.53 -4.40
CA LEU A 165 10.78 -6.68 -3.98
C LEU A 165 10.82 -7.04 -2.49
N LEU A 166 11.45 -8.17 -2.18
CA LEU A 166 11.71 -8.64 -0.81
C LEU A 166 13.21 -8.66 -0.47
N GLY A 167 14.08 -8.63 -1.47
CA GLY A 167 15.51 -8.50 -1.29
C GLY A 167 16.28 -8.53 -2.60
N ILE A 168 17.57 -8.25 -2.51
CA ILE A 168 18.49 -8.29 -3.65
C ILE A 168 19.85 -8.82 -3.19
N SER A 169 20.48 -9.65 -4.01
CA SER A 169 21.84 -10.16 -3.77
C SER A 169 22.73 -9.95 -4.98
N LEU A 170 23.96 -9.49 -4.73
CA LEU A 170 25.00 -9.28 -5.74
C LEU A 170 26.22 -10.11 -5.36
N GLN A 171 26.70 -10.92 -6.30
CA GLN A 171 27.97 -11.61 -6.12
C GLN A 171 29.10 -10.74 -6.66
N VAL A 172 29.89 -10.14 -5.76
CA VAL A 172 30.99 -9.23 -6.08
C VAL A 172 32.31 -9.90 -5.77
N CYS A 173 33.23 -9.90 -6.73
CA CYS A 173 34.59 -10.40 -6.59
C CYS A 173 35.60 -9.29 -6.78
N LEU A 174 36.64 -9.31 -5.94
CA LEU A 174 37.76 -8.40 -6.00
C LEU A 174 39.06 -9.17 -6.28
N THR A 175 40.01 -8.51 -6.92
CA THR A 175 41.37 -9.05 -7.04
C THR A 175 42.02 -9.16 -5.65
N LYS A 176 42.93 -10.14 -5.48
CA LYS A 176 43.66 -10.32 -4.22
C LYS A 176 44.39 -9.02 -3.83
N ASN A 177 44.37 -8.68 -2.54
CA ASN A 177 44.96 -7.45 -1.99
C ASN A 177 44.35 -6.15 -2.50
N SER A 178 43.13 -6.18 -3.02
CA SER A 178 42.42 -4.94 -3.37
C SER A 178 42.07 -4.16 -2.11
N THR A 179 42.31 -2.85 -2.14
CA THR A 179 41.88 -1.92 -1.09
C THR A 179 40.45 -1.43 -1.31
N LEU A 180 39.75 -1.95 -2.33
CA LEU A 180 38.43 -1.47 -2.72
C LEU A 180 37.33 -2.13 -1.88
N GLU A 181 36.31 -1.33 -1.57
CA GLU A 181 35.07 -1.79 -0.96
C GLU A 181 33.88 -1.27 -1.77
N PRO A 182 32.96 -2.15 -2.21
CA PRO A 182 31.78 -1.73 -2.95
C PRO A 182 30.80 -1.00 -2.03
N ALA A 183 30.38 0.19 -2.44
CA ALA A 183 29.28 0.93 -1.83
C ALA A 183 28.09 0.94 -2.80
N LEU A 184 26.98 0.35 -2.36
CA LEU A 184 25.78 0.14 -3.16
C LEU A 184 24.63 1.03 -2.68
N THR A 185 24.09 1.84 -3.58
CA THR A 185 22.90 2.64 -3.34
C THR A 185 21.77 2.22 -4.27
N LEU A 186 20.56 2.05 -3.73
CA LEU A 186 19.41 1.57 -4.49
C LEU A 186 18.36 2.67 -4.66
N TYR A 187 17.86 2.78 -5.88
CA TYR A 187 16.66 3.55 -6.21
C TYR A 187 15.68 2.62 -6.92
N ILE A 188 14.44 2.57 -6.44
CA ILE A 188 13.41 1.66 -6.96
C ILE A 188 12.33 2.45 -7.67
N ASN A 189 12.09 2.12 -8.94
CA ASN A 189 10.92 2.59 -9.67
C ASN A 189 9.85 1.49 -9.64
N PRO A 190 8.65 1.76 -9.10
CA PRO A 190 7.62 0.74 -8.89
C PRO A 190 6.95 0.27 -10.20
N PHE A 191 6.78 1.14 -11.21
CA PHE A 191 5.93 0.86 -12.38
C PHE A 191 6.47 1.36 -13.73
N GLY A 192 7.65 1.97 -13.73
CA GLY A 192 8.27 2.56 -14.91
C GLY A 192 9.78 2.27 -14.95
N GLY A 193 10.51 3.14 -15.65
CA GLY A 193 11.96 3.02 -15.78
C GLY A 193 12.72 4.33 -15.64
N SER A 194 12.04 5.40 -15.22
CA SER A 194 12.68 6.69 -15.00
C SER A 194 13.37 6.72 -13.65
N HIS A 195 14.62 7.16 -13.64
CA HIS A 195 15.36 7.38 -12.40
C HIS A 195 14.75 8.51 -11.55
N SER A 196 14.17 9.53 -12.17
CA SER A 196 13.57 10.67 -11.44
C SER A 196 12.29 10.31 -10.68
N GLU A 197 11.63 9.23 -11.09
CA GLU A 197 10.41 8.70 -10.46
C GLU A 197 10.72 7.46 -9.60
N SER A 198 11.99 7.33 -9.19
CA SER A 198 12.45 6.28 -8.30
C SER A 198 12.60 6.81 -6.89
N TRP A 199 12.27 5.99 -5.91
CA TRP A 199 12.49 6.32 -4.50
C TRP A 199 13.80 5.70 -4.00
N TYR A 200 14.46 6.38 -3.07
CA TYR A 200 15.73 5.97 -2.48
C TYR A 200 15.52 4.97 -1.35
N ILE A 201 16.23 3.83 -1.37
CA ILE A 201 16.26 2.91 -0.21
C ILE A 201 17.23 3.46 0.85
N PRO A 202 16.75 3.81 2.05
CA PRO A 202 17.59 4.36 3.12
C PRO A 202 18.27 3.23 3.91
N VAL A 203 19.21 2.55 3.25
CA VAL A 203 19.95 1.41 3.83
C VAL A 203 20.64 1.82 5.13
N ASN A 204 20.46 1.03 6.19
CA ASN A 204 21.02 1.28 7.53
C ASN A 204 20.52 2.58 8.21
N GLU A 205 19.38 3.14 7.80
CA GLU A 205 18.79 4.32 8.42
C GLU A 205 17.41 4.00 9.02
N ASN A 206 17.04 4.59 10.15
CA ASN A 206 15.70 4.49 10.74
C ASN A 206 15.15 3.05 10.91
N GLY A 207 16.04 2.07 11.17
CA GLY A 207 15.69 0.66 11.33
C GLY A 207 15.52 -0.11 10.01
N PHE A 208 15.88 0.47 8.86
CA PHE A 208 16.05 -0.26 7.62
C PHE A 208 17.20 -1.27 7.70
N PRO A 209 17.10 -2.39 6.96
CA PRO A 209 18.16 -3.38 6.88
C PRO A 209 19.42 -2.79 6.25
N ASP A 210 20.56 -3.34 6.66
CA ASP A 210 21.87 -3.08 6.05
C ASP A 210 22.29 -4.23 5.12
N TRP A 211 23.26 -3.97 4.26
CA TRP A 211 23.91 -4.97 3.42
C TRP A 211 24.66 -5.99 4.28
N LYS A 212 24.42 -7.28 4.00
CA LYS A 212 25.18 -8.38 4.58
C LYS A 212 26.13 -8.95 3.55
N ALA A 213 27.43 -8.87 3.82
CA ALA A 213 28.48 -9.46 3.00
C ALA A 213 28.84 -10.86 3.53
N THR A 214 28.61 -11.90 2.74
CA THR A 214 29.01 -13.29 3.08
C THR A 214 30.12 -13.74 2.14
N LYS A 215 31.28 -14.10 2.70
CA LYS A 215 32.44 -14.56 1.92
C LYS A 215 32.14 -15.90 1.24
N LEU A 216 32.61 -16.06 0.01
CA LEU A 216 32.52 -17.30 -0.74
C LEU A 216 33.85 -18.06 -0.70
N ASP A 217 33.77 -19.39 -0.66
CA ASP A 217 34.92 -20.30 -0.71
C ASP A 217 35.48 -20.39 -2.14
N LEU A 218 36.03 -19.28 -2.62
CA LEU A 218 36.64 -19.12 -3.93
C LEU A 218 38.07 -18.59 -3.79
N PRO A 219 38.95 -18.82 -4.78
CA PRO A 219 40.34 -18.36 -4.73
C PRO A 219 40.50 -16.83 -4.78
N PHE A 220 39.46 -16.10 -5.16
CA PHE A 220 39.39 -14.64 -5.18
C PHE A 220 38.61 -14.11 -3.96
N GLU A 221 38.76 -12.83 -3.65
CA GLU A 221 37.96 -12.17 -2.60
C GLU A 221 36.53 -11.91 -3.09
N CYS A 222 35.72 -12.98 -3.11
CA CYS A 222 34.34 -12.95 -3.55
C CYS A 222 33.37 -12.96 -2.36
N TYR A 223 32.36 -12.11 -2.44
CA TYR A 223 31.33 -11.95 -1.41
C TYR A 223 29.95 -11.85 -2.05
N ASN A 224 28.95 -12.45 -1.40
CA ASN A 224 27.54 -12.18 -1.66
C ASN A 224 27.10 -11.00 -0.81
N TRP A 225 26.81 -9.88 -1.45
CA TRP A 225 26.24 -8.69 -0.84
C TRP A 225 24.73 -8.77 -0.93
N THR A 226 24.06 -9.02 0.19
CA THR A 226 22.62 -9.26 0.24
C THR A 226 21.93 -8.22 1.09
N LEU A 227 20.90 -7.59 0.54
CA LEU A 227 19.98 -6.71 1.26
C LEU A 227 18.62 -7.42 1.37
N THR A 228 18.19 -7.67 2.61
CA THR A 228 16.95 -8.39 2.92
C THR A 228 15.92 -7.42 3.46
N LEU A 229 14.87 -7.12 2.68
CA LEU A 229 13.80 -6.20 3.07
C LEU A 229 12.71 -6.89 3.92
N GLY A 230 12.36 -8.13 3.57
CA GLY A 230 11.27 -8.88 4.23
C GLY A 230 9.89 -8.25 3.99
N ASN A 231 8.86 -8.68 4.74
CA ASN A 231 7.51 -8.12 4.55
C ASN A 231 7.36 -6.69 5.07
N LYS A 232 8.14 -6.30 6.09
CA LYS A 232 8.07 -4.96 6.69
C LYS A 232 8.43 -3.87 5.70
N TRP A 233 9.44 -4.12 4.86
CA TRP A 233 10.01 -3.12 3.94
C TRP A 233 9.80 -3.48 2.46
N LYS A 234 8.88 -4.39 2.16
CA LYS A 234 8.56 -4.80 0.78
C LYS A 234 8.03 -3.62 -0.02
N THR A 235 8.36 -3.58 -1.31
CA THR A 235 7.92 -2.51 -2.21
C THR A 235 7.68 -3.03 -3.61
N PHE A 236 6.88 -2.32 -4.41
CA PHE A 236 6.77 -2.61 -5.83
C PHE A 236 8.09 -2.32 -6.56
N PHE A 237 8.38 -3.08 -7.61
CA PHE A 237 9.46 -2.76 -8.53
C PHE A 237 9.16 -3.17 -9.97
N GLU A 238 9.44 -2.24 -10.87
CA GLU A 238 9.56 -2.48 -12.30
C GLU A 238 11.01 -2.29 -12.76
N THR A 239 11.66 -1.28 -12.21
CA THR A 239 13.08 -1.00 -12.44
C THR A 239 13.82 -0.78 -11.12
N ILE A 240 14.98 -1.40 -10.97
CA ILE A 240 15.91 -1.18 -9.86
C ILE A 240 17.16 -0.52 -10.41
N HIS A 241 17.46 0.69 -9.96
CA HIS A 241 18.69 1.40 -10.26
C HIS A 241 19.66 1.23 -9.09
N ILE A 242 20.80 0.61 -9.36
CA ILE A 242 21.86 0.37 -8.39
C ILE A 242 23.03 1.25 -8.78
N TYR A 243 23.39 2.17 -7.90
CA TYR A 243 24.63 2.90 -8.03
C TYR A 243 25.72 2.20 -7.26
N LEU A 244 26.72 1.76 -8.02
CA LEU A 244 27.93 1.21 -7.48
C LEU A 244 28.99 2.31 -7.44
N ARG A 245 29.52 2.50 -6.25
CA ARG A 245 30.72 3.30 -5.99
C ARG A 245 31.77 2.40 -5.38
N SER A 246 33.03 2.78 -5.52
CA SER A 246 34.14 2.10 -4.85
C SER A 246 34.74 3.03 -3.80
N ARG A 247 34.89 2.52 -2.59
CA ARG A 247 35.61 3.18 -1.48
C ARG A 247 36.99 2.56 -1.33
N ILE A 248 37.95 3.31 -0.81
CA ILE A 248 39.27 2.81 -0.45
C ILE A 248 39.24 2.52 1.04
N LYS A 249 39.61 1.30 1.45
CA LYS A 249 39.76 0.93 2.86
C LYS A 249 40.92 1.72 3.46
N THR A 250 40.63 2.64 4.38
CA THR A 250 41.66 3.32 5.17
C THR A 250 42.15 2.37 6.26
N GLN A 251 43.46 2.15 6.28
CA GLN A 251 44.12 1.34 7.29
C GLN A 251 44.47 2.27 8.47
N ASP A 252 43.51 2.50 9.38
CA ASP A 252 43.75 2.79 10.80
C ASP A 252 42.44 3.09 11.54
N GLY A 253 42.29 2.50 12.73
CA GLY A 253 41.10 2.53 13.60
C GLY A 253 40.71 3.91 14.15
N ALA A 254 40.38 4.86 13.28
CA ALA A 254 39.59 6.04 13.61
C ALA A 254 38.12 5.76 13.29
N ASN A 255 37.24 5.93 14.30
CA ASN A 255 35.79 5.70 14.24
C ASN A 255 35.02 6.68 13.34
N ASP A 256 35.59 7.11 12.22
CA ASP A 256 34.89 7.92 11.24
C ASP A 256 35.26 7.42 9.85
N SER A 257 34.29 6.80 9.16
CA SER A 257 34.38 6.55 7.72
C SER A 257 34.32 7.90 7.00
N VAL A 258 35.43 8.64 7.01
CA VAL A 258 35.51 9.96 6.41
C VAL A 258 35.22 9.86 4.92
N TYR A 259 34.28 10.68 4.48
CA TYR A 259 33.91 10.92 3.10
C TYR A 259 35.11 11.56 2.37
N TYR A 260 36.09 10.75 1.95
CA TYR A 260 37.08 11.23 1.00
C TYR A 260 36.42 11.23 -0.38
N GLU A 261 36.11 12.43 -0.89
CA GLU A 261 36.22 12.65 -2.32
C GLU A 261 37.58 12.10 -2.75
N PRO A 262 37.67 11.22 -3.77
CA PRO A 262 38.96 10.77 -4.23
C PRO A 262 39.72 12.04 -4.63
N ALA A 263 40.77 12.35 -3.88
CA ALA A 263 41.76 13.34 -4.29
C ALA A 263 42.07 13.06 -5.76
N GLU A 264 42.09 14.11 -6.59
CA GLU A 264 42.49 14.00 -7.98
C GLU A 264 43.76 13.13 -8.03
N MET A 265 43.65 11.96 -8.67
CA MET A 265 44.70 10.94 -8.68
C MET A 265 46.01 11.59 -9.09
N THR A 266 46.93 11.75 -8.14
CA THR A 266 48.28 12.25 -8.39
C THR A 266 49.17 11.19 -9.04
N ASP A 267 48.74 9.92 -9.09
CA ASP A 267 49.50 8.87 -9.76
C ASP A 267 48.60 7.77 -10.40
N PRO A 268 48.49 7.71 -11.75
CA PRO A 268 47.75 6.67 -12.46
C PRO A 268 48.39 5.27 -12.41
N ALA A 269 49.56 5.13 -11.77
CA ALA A 269 50.29 3.85 -11.66
C ALA A 269 49.85 2.96 -10.47
N GLN A 270 49.08 3.46 -9.50
CA GLN A 270 48.56 2.67 -8.38
C GLN A 270 47.17 2.10 -8.71
N SER A 271 47.12 0.91 -9.33
CA SER A 271 45.87 0.17 -9.50
C SER A 271 45.32 -0.23 -8.12
N LEU A 272 44.15 0.30 -7.76
CA LEU A 272 43.44 -0.01 -6.51
C LEU A 272 42.85 -1.45 -6.50
N GLY A 273 42.92 -2.13 -7.65
CA GLY A 273 42.38 -3.47 -7.89
C GLY A 273 41.24 -3.45 -8.90
N TYR A 274 40.89 -4.65 -9.40
CA TYR A 274 39.75 -4.82 -10.29
C TYR A 274 38.57 -5.42 -9.55
N MET A 275 37.37 -5.09 -10.01
CA MET A 275 36.11 -5.62 -9.50
C MET A 275 35.40 -6.40 -10.59
N LYS A 276 34.67 -7.46 -10.20
CA LYS A 276 33.79 -8.24 -11.08
C LYS A 276 32.48 -8.52 -10.37
N ILE A 277 31.36 -8.25 -11.03
CA ILE A 277 30.04 -8.67 -10.55
C ILE A 277 29.62 -9.90 -11.35
N ASN A 278 29.55 -11.06 -10.72
CA ASN A 278 29.23 -12.32 -11.39
C ASN A 278 27.75 -12.42 -11.73
N SER A 279 26.90 -12.15 -10.75
CA SER A 279 25.45 -12.30 -10.85
C SER A 279 24.74 -11.32 -9.93
N ILE A 280 23.50 -10.98 -10.30
CA ILE A 280 22.59 -10.21 -9.47
C ILE A 280 21.26 -10.96 -9.44
N GLN A 281 20.75 -11.20 -8.24
CA GLN A 281 19.51 -11.92 -8.00
C GLN A 281 18.53 -11.01 -7.27
N VAL A 282 17.28 -11.04 -7.72
CA VAL A 282 16.19 -10.28 -7.11
C VAL A 282 15.22 -11.27 -6.47
N PHE A 283 14.92 -11.04 -5.20
CA PHE A 283 13.99 -11.88 -4.44
C PHE A 283 12.66 -11.15 -4.25
N GLY A 284 11.56 -11.87 -4.41
CA GLY A 284 10.23 -11.28 -4.49
C GLY A 284 9.14 -12.28 -4.89
N TYR A 285 8.00 -11.72 -5.28
CA TYR A 285 6.91 -12.46 -5.92
C TYR A 285 6.24 -11.59 -6.98
N SER A 286 5.47 -12.24 -7.85
CA SER A 286 4.75 -11.57 -8.92
C SER A 286 3.25 -11.70 -8.66
N MET A 287 2.54 -10.59 -8.80
CA MET A 287 1.09 -10.50 -8.63
C MET A 287 0.45 -10.26 -9.99
N HIS A 288 -0.72 -10.89 -10.20
CA HIS A 288 -1.50 -10.64 -11.40
C HIS A 288 -2.02 -9.20 -11.39
N PHE A 289 -1.99 -8.58 -12.56
CA PHE A 289 -2.45 -7.23 -12.79
C PHE A 289 -3.22 -7.18 -14.10
N ASP A 290 -4.52 -6.87 -14.02
CA ASP A 290 -5.37 -6.73 -15.18
C ASP A 290 -5.60 -5.24 -15.51
N PRO A 291 -4.86 -4.67 -16.48
CA PRO A 291 -5.04 -3.27 -16.86
C PRO A 291 -6.39 -2.99 -17.52
N GLU A 292 -6.98 -3.97 -18.21
CA GLU A 292 -8.24 -3.75 -18.94
C GLU A 292 -9.41 -3.73 -17.96
N ALA A 293 -9.41 -4.61 -16.94
CA ALA A 293 -10.42 -4.58 -15.89
C ALA A 293 -10.45 -3.24 -15.13
N ILE A 294 -9.28 -2.64 -14.84
CA ILE A 294 -9.23 -1.31 -14.20
C ILE A 294 -9.67 -0.21 -15.17
N ARG A 295 -9.37 -0.33 -16.48
CA ARG A 295 -9.89 0.62 -17.48
C ARG A 295 -11.40 0.56 -17.58
N ASP A 296 -11.99 -0.63 -17.54
CA ASP A 296 -13.44 -0.81 -17.54
C ASP A 296 -14.07 -0.14 -16.31
N LEU A 297 -13.46 -0.26 -15.13
CA LEU A 297 -13.89 0.50 -13.94
C LEU A 297 -13.85 2.02 -14.15
N ILE A 298 -12.79 2.52 -14.78
CA ILE A 298 -12.68 3.96 -15.07
C ILE A 298 -13.73 4.39 -16.09
N LEU A 299 -14.04 3.56 -17.09
CA LEU A 299 -15.10 3.83 -18.05
C LEU A 299 -16.49 3.88 -17.40
N GLN A 300 -16.74 3.08 -16.36
CA GLN A 300 -17.99 3.12 -15.59
C GLN A 300 -18.19 4.45 -14.85
N LEU A 301 -17.11 5.20 -14.56
CA LEU A 301 -17.21 6.55 -14.00
C LEU A 301 -17.86 7.54 -14.98
N ASP A 302 -17.57 7.37 -16.27
CA ASP A 302 -18.04 8.22 -17.35
C ASP A 302 -19.38 7.74 -17.94
N TYR A 303 -19.60 6.41 -17.97
CA TYR A 303 -20.74 5.77 -18.62
C TYR A 303 -21.41 4.72 -17.71
N PRO A 304 -22.11 5.16 -16.64
CA PRO A 304 -22.69 4.27 -15.62
C PRO A 304 -23.80 3.34 -16.13
N TYR A 305 -24.29 3.52 -17.36
CA TYR A 305 -25.40 2.73 -17.92
C TYR A 305 -25.00 1.33 -18.42
N THR A 306 -23.71 0.99 -18.41
CA THR A 306 -23.22 -0.20 -19.11
C THR A 306 -22.92 -1.37 -18.17
N GLN A 307 -22.41 -1.15 -16.95
CA GLN A 307 -22.17 -2.17 -15.92
C GLN A 307 -22.07 -1.51 -14.53
N GLY A 308 -22.90 -1.91 -13.55
CA GLY A 308 -22.80 -1.45 -12.16
C GLY A 308 -23.27 0.00 -11.89
N SER A 309 -23.19 0.45 -10.63
CA SER A 309 -23.44 1.86 -10.28
C SER A 309 -22.12 2.63 -10.26
N GLN A 310 -22.19 3.95 -10.53
CA GLN A 310 -21.01 4.81 -10.45
C GLN A 310 -20.33 4.73 -9.06
N ASP A 311 -21.14 4.64 -8.00
CA ASP A 311 -20.68 4.53 -6.63
C ASP A 311 -19.90 3.22 -6.38
N THR A 312 -20.32 2.09 -6.97
CA THR A 312 -19.58 0.82 -6.86
C THR A 312 -18.20 0.89 -7.51
N ALA A 313 -18.10 1.50 -8.70
CA ALA A 313 -16.83 1.64 -9.40
C ALA A 313 -15.86 2.57 -8.64
N ILE A 314 -16.37 3.67 -8.08
CA ILE A 314 -15.57 4.57 -7.24
C ILE A 314 -15.05 3.85 -5.99
N LEU A 315 -15.90 3.07 -5.31
CA LEU A 315 -15.48 2.32 -4.13
C LEU A 315 -14.38 1.30 -4.45
N GLN A 316 -14.47 0.59 -5.57
CA GLN A 316 -13.43 -0.35 -6.00
C GLN A 316 -12.11 0.38 -6.31
N LEU A 317 -12.16 1.53 -6.98
CA LEU A 317 -10.97 2.35 -7.23
C LEU A 317 -10.35 2.90 -5.94
N LEU A 318 -11.16 3.28 -4.95
CA LEU A 318 -10.69 3.68 -3.63
C LEU A 318 -9.98 2.54 -2.90
N GLU A 319 -10.53 1.32 -2.96
CA GLU A 319 -9.90 0.15 -2.37
C GLU A 319 -8.57 -0.17 -3.05
N ILE A 320 -8.52 -0.15 -4.39
CA ILE A 320 -7.26 -0.34 -5.14
C ILE A 320 -6.24 0.73 -4.74
N ARG A 321 -6.64 2.01 -4.69
CA ARG A 321 -5.78 3.12 -4.24
C ARG A 321 -5.21 2.84 -2.86
N ASP A 322 -6.05 2.47 -1.90
CA ASP A 322 -5.58 2.20 -0.53
C ASP A 322 -4.63 1.01 -0.47
N ARG A 323 -4.97 -0.12 -1.11
CA ARG A 323 -4.13 -1.32 -1.12
C ARG A 323 -2.77 -1.07 -1.78
N VAL A 324 -2.75 -0.34 -2.89
CA VAL A 324 -1.51 0.02 -3.61
C VAL A 324 -0.66 0.99 -2.80
N ASN A 325 -1.24 2.07 -2.27
CA ASN A 325 -0.51 3.07 -1.50
C ASN A 325 -0.10 2.56 -0.11
N ARG A 326 -0.77 1.55 0.46
CA ARG A 326 -0.33 0.90 1.70
C ARG A 326 0.98 0.14 1.55
N LEU A 327 1.34 -0.24 0.33
CA LEU A 327 2.65 -0.81 0.00
C LEU A 327 3.69 0.27 -0.36
N SER A 328 3.35 1.55 -0.17
CA SER A 328 4.35 2.61 -0.25
C SER A 328 5.44 2.36 0.80
N PRO A 329 6.70 2.65 0.48
CA PRO A 329 7.76 2.59 1.45
C PRO A 329 7.44 3.40 2.71
N PRO A 330 7.95 2.97 3.87
CA PRO A 330 7.86 3.79 5.09
C PRO A 330 8.49 5.17 4.86
N GLY A 331 7.79 6.19 5.31
CA GLY A 331 8.21 7.58 5.21
C GLY A 331 7.30 8.46 6.05
N GLN A 332 7.58 9.76 6.09
CA GLN A 332 6.72 10.73 6.78
C GLN A 332 5.32 10.78 6.16
N GLN A 333 5.23 10.62 4.84
CA GLN A 333 3.99 10.54 4.09
C GLN A 333 4.03 9.34 3.14
N LYS A 334 2.87 8.75 2.87
CA LYS A 334 2.74 7.66 1.90
C LYS A 334 2.97 8.20 0.49
N MET A 335 3.67 7.44 -0.34
CA MET A 335 3.82 7.79 -1.75
C MET A 335 2.55 7.45 -2.53
N ASP A 336 2.19 8.30 -3.49
CA ASP A 336 1.06 8.06 -4.39
C ASP A 336 1.43 7.07 -5.52
N LEU A 337 1.56 5.81 -5.13
CA LEU A 337 1.83 4.70 -6.03
C LEU A 337 0.65 4.41 -6.96
N PHE A 338 -0.57 4.72 -6.55
CA PHE A 338 -1.76 4.57 -7.37
C PHE A 338 -1.72 5.48 -8.61
N ALA A 339 -1.36 6.75 -8.46
CA ALA A 339 -1.15 7.63 -9.61
C ALA A 339 -0.08 7.09 -10.56
N CYS A 340 1.06 6.60 -10.03
CA CYS A 340 2.11 5.97 -10.83
C CYS A 340 1.59 4.75 -11.61
N LEU A 341 0.79 3.90 -10.97
CA LEU A 341 0.19 2.73 -11.58
C LEU A 341 -0.73 3.13 -12.75
N LEU A 342 -1.63 4.10 -12.54
CA LEU A 342 -2.51 4.62 -13.59
C LEU A 342 -1.72 5.19 -14.78
N ARG A 343 -0.65 5.94 -14.51
CA ARG A 343 0.17 6.55 -15.56
C ARG A 343 0.99 5.55 -16.36
N HIS A 344 1.72 4.66 -15.68
CA HIS A 344 2.69 3.82 -16.37
C HIS A 344 2.11 2.49 -16.83
N ARG A 345 1.19 1.91 -16.03
CA ARG A 345 0.60 0.59 -16.35
C ARG A 345 -0.65 0.72 -17.20
N LEU A 346 -1.53 1.69 -16.91
CA LEU A 346 -2.72 1.93 -17.73
C LEU A 346 -2.45 2.90 -18.90
N LYS A 347 -1.31 3.61 -18.89
CA LYS A 347 -0.93 4.60 -19.90
C LYS A 347 -1.87 5.81 -19.96
N LEU A 348 -2.45 6.18 -18.81
CA LEU A 348 -3.31 7.36 -18.73
C LEU A 348 -2.50 8.65 -18.75
N THR A 349 -3.07 9.68 -19.36
CA THR A 349 -2.55 11.04 -19.39
C THR A 349 -2.66 11.71 -18.01
N PRO A 350 -1.83 12.73 -17.71
CA PRO A 350 -1.94 13.50 -16.47
C PRO A 350 -3.35 14.04 -16.22
N SER A 351 -4.03 14.51 -17.27
CA SER A 351 -5.39 15.05 -17.20
C SER A 351 -6.43 14.00 -16.83
N GLU A 352 -6.32 12.78 -17.36
CA GLU A 352 -7.23 11.68 -17.01
C GLU A 352 -7.04 11.28 -15.56
N VAL A 353 -5.80 11.21 -15.08
CA VAL A 353 -5.49 10.90 -13.69
C VAL A 353 -6.07 11.96 -12.76
N ILE A 354 -5.86 13.26 -13.04
CA ILE A 354 -6.44 14.36 -12.25
C ILE A 354 -7.96 14.26 -12.18
N ARG A 355 -8.62 13.96 -13.31
CA ARG A 355 -10.07 13.78 -13.37
C ARG A 355 -10.54 12.62 -12.48
N ILE A 356 -9.86 11.48 -12.53
CA ILE A 356 -10.17 10.33 -11.66
C ILE A 356 -10.04 10.73 -10.19
N PHE A 357 -8.94 11.38 -9.81
CA PHE A 357 -8.75 11.85 -8.44
C PHE A 357 -9.84 12.84 -7.99
N ALA A 358 -10.26 13.76 -8.86
CA ALA A 358 -11.36 14.67 -8.56
C ALA A 358 -12.67 13.92 -8.30
N SER A 359 -12.98 12.88 -9.08
CA SER A 359 -14.15 12.01 -8.86
C SER A 359 -14.05 11.25 -7.54
N LEU A 360 -12.89 10.67 -7.23
CA LEU A 360 -12.65 9.98 -5.95
C LEU A 360 -12.83 10.92 -4.76
N GLN A 361 -12.25 12.12 -4.82
CA GLN A 361 -12.32 13.12 -3.76
C GLN A 361 -13.75 13.66 -3.56
N ALA A 362 -14.48 13.92 -4.66
CA ALA A 362 -15.88 14.34 -4.60
C ALA A 362 -16.78 13.28 -3.96
N PHE A 363 -16.47 12.00 -4.15
CA PHE A 363 -17.19 10.90 -3.50
C PHE A 363 -16.81 10.75 -2.03
N ILE A 364 -15.52 10.77 -1.69
CA ILE A 364 -15.01 10.75 -0.30
C ILE A 364 -15.68 11.84 0.54
N ALA A 365 -15.79 13.06 0.01
CA ALA A 365 -16.41 14.19 0.70
C ALA A 365 -17.91 13.98 1.06
N ARG A 366 -18.57 13.00 0.44
CA ARG A 366 -19.97 12.63 0.72
C ARG A 366 -20.08 11.47 1.73
N LEU A 367 -18.98 10.78 2.03
CA LEU A 367 -18.99 9.62 2.95
C LEU A 367 -18.90 10.10 4.41
N PRO A 368 -19.73 9.53 5.31
CA PRO A 368 -19.59 9.82 6.73
C PRO A 368 -18.27 9.25 7.29
N ASN A 369 -17.56 10.05 8.10
CA ASN A 369 -16.29 9.67 8.75
C ASN A 369 -15.17 9.27 7.80
N SER A 370 -15.07 9.89 6.61
CA SER A 370 -13.97 9.61 5.70
C SER A 370 -12.62 10.09 6.26
N VAL A 371 -11.67 9.18 6.43
CA VAL A 371 -10.28 9.51 6.75
C VAL A 371 -9.47 9.46 5.45
N ASP A 372 -9.29 10.61 4.81
CA ASP A 372 -8.33 10.72 3.70
C ASP A 372 -6.93 10.97 4.28
N TYR A 373 -5.91 10.46 3.60
CA TYR A 373 -4.52 10.67 3.97
C TYR A 373 -3.79 11.42 2.87
N GLU A 374 -2.93 12.35 3.26
CA GLU A 374 -2.07 13.03 2.30
C GLU A 374 -1.01 12.09 1.74
N THR A 375 -0.82 12.17 0.43
CA THR A 375 0.20 11.41 -0.29
C THR A 375 1.21 12.33 -0.96
N THR A 376 2.48 11.94 -0.94
CA THR A 376 3.53 12.62 -1.69
C THR A 376 3.57 12.10 -3.13
N LYS A 377 3.63 13.03 -4.09
CA LYS A 377 3.72 12.71 -5.53
C LYS A 377 5.08 12.08 -5.86
N LEU A 378 5.07 10.89 -6.48
CA LEU A 378 6.28 10.23 -6.98
C LEU A 378 6.41 10.33 -8.51
N CYS A 379 5.33 10.09 -9.26
CA CYS A 379 5.31 10.16 -10.71
C CYS A 379 4.62 11.43 -11.20
N SER A 380 5.15 12.06 -12.26
CA SER A 380 4.75 13.43 -12.68
C SER A 380 3.64 13.48 -13.70
#